data_AF-A0A8H5ITQ2-F1
#
_entry.id   AF-A0A8H5ITQ2-F1
#
_cell.length_a   1.000
_cell.length_b   1.000
_cell.length_c   1.000
_cell.angle_alpha   90.00
_cell.angle_beta   90.00
_cell.angle_gamma   90.00
#
_symmetry.space_group_name_H-M   'P 1'
#
loop_
_entity.id
_entity.type
_entity.pdbx_description
1 polymer ?
#
loop_
_entity_poly.entity_id
_entity_poly.type
_entity_poly.pdbx_seq_one_letter_code
_entity_poly.pdbx_strand_id
1 'polypeptide(L)'
;MIVAAPLSEAEVAKARRNILAYLSFRVMVEEDTALDILQGVLVIVAWAHRCHIGNSQVINLAYLALGYAHNLGVTQDMSSAQTISSGTSDKEQTTHLLEEIRALLGLYCVLSIISTRQSRRNPLGIPKMETYLKIVSQAQATPSDRSIEYVVRFVQMGERLSRSFGEPHERTLFSPYAVLLEGTGSRFRNDLSRLAESVPNGNVETFGQTFELYRLYLLVRLFEPAIIVACHPDEGVPQFVYLLTCLSNCLDAMQSFFDILLASPVDLLLRRSILTND
;
A
#
# COMPACT_ATOMS: atom_id res chain seq x y z
N MET A 1 -18.17 -2.86 11.68
CA MET A 1 -19.35 -1.97 11.62
C MET A 1 -19.07 -0.48 11.92
N ILE A 2 -18.06 -0.10 12.71
CA ILE A 2 -17.68 1.33 12.94
C ILE A 2 -17.32 2.04 11.62
N VAL A 3 -16.63 1.33 10.73
CA VAL A 3 -16.05 1.85 9.49
C VAL A 3 -17.10 2.34 8.47
N ALA A 4 -18.33 1.86 8.55
CA ALA A 4 -19.39 2.13 7.56
C ALA A 4 -20.63 2.82 8.14
N ALA A 5 -20.68 3.06 9.46
CA ALA A 5 -21.84 3.67 10.11
C ALA A 5 -21.59 5.16 10.41
N PRO A 6 -22.56 6.06 10.15
CA PRO A 6 -22.46 7.46 10.53
C PRO A 6 -22.66 7.60 12.04
N LEU A 7 -21.58 7.42 12.79
CA LEU A 7 -21.54 7.51 14.26
C LEU A 7 -21.02 8.88 14.68
N SER A 8 -21.48 9.36 15.85
CA SER A 8 -20.91 10.56 16.47
C SER A 8 -19.45 10.32 16.89
N GLU A 9 -18.66 11.38 17.01
CA GLU A 9 -17.24 11.28 17.39
C GLU A 9 -17.06 10.56 18.74
N ALA A 10 -17.95 10.81 19.70
CA ALA A 10 -17.95 10.15 21.01
C ALA A 10 -18.20 8.63 20.90
N GLU A 11 -19.12 8.22 20.02
CA GLU A 11 -19.41 6.80 19.77
C GLU A 11 -18.26 6.11 19.04
N VAL A 12 -17.64 6.77 18.06
CA VAL A 12 -16.44 6.27 17.38
C VAL A 12 -15.29 6.10 18.37
N ALA A 13 -15.06 7.08 19.25
CA ALA A 13 -14.02 7.02 20.27
C ALA A 13 -14.23 5.87 21.26
N LYS A 14 -15.47 5.69 21.74
CA LYS A 14 -15.85 4.58 22.63
C LYS A 14 -15.68 3.23 21.95
N ALA A 15 -16.21 3.10 20.74
CA ALA A 15 -16.18 1.86 19.99
C ALA A 15 -14.74 1.48 19.60
N ARG A 16 -13.92 2.45 19.17
CA ARG A 16 -12.47 2.27 18.99
C ARG A 16 -11.81 1.73 20.26
N ARG A 17 -12.03 2.37 21.42
CA ARG A 17 -11.42 1.96 22.67
C ARG A 17 -11.77 0.51 23.02
N ASN A 18 -13.04 0.14 22.87
CA ASN A 18 -13.52 -1.21 23.14
C ASN A 18 -12.91 -2.24 22.18
N ILE A 19 -12.85 -1.93 20.89
CA ILE A 19 -12.25 -2.83 19.89
C ILE A 19 -10.75 -3.00 20.14
N LEU A 20 -10.02 -1.90 20.38
CA LEU A 20 -8.58 -2.00 20.67
C LEU A 20 -8.33 -2.78 21.96
N ALA A 21 -9.12 -2.55 23.01
CA ALA A 21 -9.01 -3.33 24.24
C ALA A 21 -9.28 -4.83 24.00
N TYR A 22 -10.32 -5.15 23.24
CA TYR A 22 -10.65 -6.53 22.88
C TYR A 22 -9.54 -7.21 22.08
N LEU A 23 -9.04 -6.54 21.03
CA LEU A 23 -7.96 -7.08 20.20
C LEU A 23 -6.67 -7.24 20.98
N SER A 24 -6.29 -6.26 21.80
CA SER A 24 -5.10 -6.38 22.66
C SER A 24 -5.25 -7.51 23.68
N PHE A 25 -6.43 -7.68 24.28
CA PHE A 25 -6.69 -8.79 25.21
C PHE A 25 -6.57 -10.14 24.51
N ARG A 26 -7.18 -10.29 23.33
CA ARG A 26 -7.10 -11.52 22.54
C ARG A 26 -5.68 -11.87 22.11
N VAL A 27 -4.92 -10.88 21.67
CA VAL A 27 -3.53 -11.06 21.21
C VAL A 27 -2.58 -11.34 22.37
N MET A 28 -2.70 -10.64 23.49
CA MET A 28 -1.69 -10.66 24.56
C MET A 28 -2.02 -11.57 25.74
N VAL A 29 -3.30 -11.86 25.99
CA VAL A 29 -3.74 -12.62 27.18
C VAL A 29 -4.23 -14.00 26.79
N GLU A 30 -5.09 -14.10 25.78
CA GLU A 30 -5.63 -15.40 25.35
C GLU A 30 -4.67 -16.18 24.44
N GLU A 31 -3.60 -15.53 23.93
CA GLU A 31 -2.65 -16.10 22.95
C GLU A 31 -3.37 -16.76 21.76
N ASP A 32 -4.50 -16.17 21.38
CA ASP A 32 -5.34 -16.73 20.33
C ASP A 32 -4.60 -16.73 18.99
N THR A 33 -4.86 -17.74 18.16
CA THR A 33 -4.27 -17.92 16.83
C THR A 33 -5.32 -17.79 15.71
N ALA A 34 -6.45 -17.16 16.00
CA ALA A 34 -7.46 -16.87 14.99
C ALA A 34 -6.99 -15.81 13.97
N LEU A 35 -7.10 -16.14 12.68
CA LEU A 35 -6.78 -15.22 11.57
C LEU A 35 -7.65 -13.95 11.59
N ASP A 36 -8.89 -14.06 12.08
CA ASP A 36 -9.85 -12.96 12.19
C ASP A 36 -9.32 -11.77 13.00
N ILE A 37 -8.46 -12.03 13.99
CA ILE A 37 -7.82 -10.99 14.80
C ILE A 37 -6.85 -10.17 13.94
N LEU A 38 -6.02 -10.84 13.13
CA LEU A 38 -5.10 -10.18 12.20
C LEU A 38 -5.87 -9.32 11.19
N GLN A 39 -6.91 -9.89 10.58
CA GLN A 39 -7.76 -9.18 9.64
C GLN A 39 -8.46 -7.98 10.30
N GLY A 40 -8.93 -8.13 11.54
CA GLY A 40 -9.53 -7.06 12.32
C GLY A 40 -8.56 -5.90 12.57
N VAL A 41 -7.31 -6.19 12.94
CA VAL A 41 -6.27 -5.15 13.10
C VAL A 41 -5.99 -4.45 11.77
N LEU A 42 -5.89 -5.18 10.66
CA LEU A 42 -5.68 -4.60 9.32
C LEU A 42 -6.81 -3.67 8.90
N VAL A 43 -8.07 -4.04 9.18
CA VAL A 43 -9.24 -3.17 8.94
C VAL A 43 -9.17 -1.90 9.80
N ILE A 44 -8.71 -1.98 11.05
CA ILE A 44 -8.57 -0.77 11.87
C ILE A 44 -7.50 0.15 11.30
N VAL A 45 -6.37 -0.41 10.86
CA VAL A 45 -5.27 0.35 10.25
C VAL A 45 -5.71 1.00 8.93
N ALA A 46 -6.36 0.25 8.05
CA ALA A 46 -6.81 0.74 6.74
C ALA A 46 -7.88 1.86 6.85
N TRP A 47 -8.58 1.96 7.98
CA TRP A 47 -9.54 3.03 8.28
C TRP A 47 -9.12 3.92 9.47
N ALA A 48 -7.82 4.04 9.72
CA ALA A 48 -7.27 4.83 10.82
C ALA A 48 -7.81 6.27 10.85
N HIS A 49 -7.96 6.91 9.68
CA HIS A 49 -8.50 8.25 9.54
C HIS A 49 -9.93 8.39 10.10
N ARG A 50 -10.79 7.38 9.89
CA ARG A 50 -12.16 7.36 10.45
C ARG A 50 -12.18 7.03 11.92
N CYS A 51 -11.29 6.14 12.33
CA CYS A 51 -11.16 5.76 13.72
C CYS A 51 -10.42 6.82 14.55
N HIS A 52 -10.05 7.98 13.98
CA HIS A 52 -9.25 9.02 14.66
C HIS A 52 -7.96 8.45 15.28
N ILE A 53 -7.36 7.44 14.64
CA ILE A 53 -6.14 6.78 15.11
C ILE A 53 -4.94 7.57 14.61
N GLY A 54 -4.12 8.05 15.54
CA GLY A 54 -2.91 8.80 15.20
C GLY A 54 -1.81 7.93 14.59
N ASN A 55 -0.85 8.56 13.90
CA ASN A 55 0.25 7.87 13.22
C ASN A 55 1.05 6.92 14.12
N SER A 56 1.34 7.31 15.37
CA SER A 56 2.05 6.44 16.33
C SER A 56 1.26 5.19 16.68
N GLN A 57 -0.08 5.30 16.81
CA GLN A 57 -0.95 4.15 17.07
C GLN A 57 -1.04 3.24 15.85
N VAL A 58 -1.10 3.79 14.63
CA VAL A 58 -1.05 3.00 13.38
C VAL A 58 0.25 2.18 13.31
N ILE A 59 1.39 2.80 13.62
CA ILE A 59 2.69 2.12 13.64
C ILE A 59 2.67 0.97 14.67
N ASN A 60 2.21 1.24 15.89
CA ASN A 60 2.11 0.22 16.94
C ASN A 60 1.21 -0.95 16.51
N LEU A 61 0.05 -0.66 15.91
CA LEU A 61 -0.87 -1.69 15.41
C LEU A 61 -0.27 -2.51 14.27
N ALA A 62 0.48 -1.89 13.36
CA ALA A 62 1.13 -2.60 12.25
C ALA A 62 2.23 -3.54 12.75
N TYR A 63 3.03 -3.12 13.73
CA TYR A 63 4.06 -3.98 14.32
C TYR A 63 3.46 -5.06 15.26
N LEU A 64 2.35 -4.77 15.93
CA LEU A 64 1.57 -5.79 16.64
C LEU A 64 1.05 -6.84 15.67
N ALA A 65 0.47 -6.42 14.53
CA ALA A 65 0.00 -7.32 13.48
C ALA A 65 1.14 -8.15 12.88
N LEU A 66 2.34 -7.58 12.73
CA LEU A 66 3.53 -8.31 12.30
C LEU A 66 3.93 -9.39 13.30
N GLY A 67 4.04 -9.05 14.59
CA GLY A 67 4.33 -10.04 15.64
C GLY A 67 3.27 -11.14 15.69
N TYR A 68 2.00 -10.77 15.58
CA TYR A 68 0.90 -11.72 15.53
C TYR A 68 0.97 -12.65 14.32
N ALA A 69 1.24 -12.11 13.12
CA ALA A 69 1.44 -12.92 11.91
C ALA A 69 2.67 -13.85 12.00
N HIS A 70 3.69 -13.49 12.78
CA HIS A 70 4.78 -14.40 13.13
C HIS A 70 4.32 -15.54 14.04
N ASN A 71 3.51 -15.25 15.06
CA ASN A 71 2.97 -16.27 15.96
C ASN A 71 2.01 -17.24 15.25
N LEU A 72 1.24 -16.74 14.27
CA LEU A 72 0.41 -17.59 13.40
C LEU A 72 1.22 -18.52 12.48
N GLY A 73 2.53 -18.30 12.33
CA GLY A 73 3.36 -19.04 11.39
C GLY A 73 3.19 -18.61 9.92
N VAL A 74 2.28 -17.68 9.63
CA VAL A 74 1.93 -17.23 8.26
C VAL A 74 3.09 -16.57 7.53
N THR A 75 4.06 -16.06 8.28
CA THR A 75 5.27 -15.39 7.78
C THR A 75 6.44 -16.36 7.52
N GLN A 76 6.40 -17.55 8.12
CA GLN A 76 7.38 -18.61 7.88
C GLN A 76 6.91 -19.41 6.66
N ASP A 77 7.86 -20.00 5.92
CA ASP A 77 7.57 -20.59 4.60
C ASP A 77 6.34 -21.50 4.62
N MET A 78 5.27 -21.03 3.97
CA MET A 78 4.02 -21.76 3.76
C MET A 78 4.30 -22.96 2.85
N SER A 79 4.89 -24.01 3.42
CA SER A 79 5.20 -25.26 2.73
C SER A 79 3.92 -25.88 2.12
N SER A 80 2.77 -25.65 2.73
CA SER A 80 1.42 -25.99 2.23
C SER A 80 1.04 -25.26 0.93
N ALA A 81 1.60 -24.07 0.67
CA ALA A 81 1.33 -23.31 -0.55
C ALA A 81 1.93 -23.98 -1.80
N GLN A 82 3.01 -24.75 -1.64
CA GLN A 82 3.62 -25.52 -2.74
C GLN A 82 2.77 -26.73 -3.10
N THR A 83 2.13 -27.39 -2.13
CA THR A 83 1.27 -28.56 -2.33
C THR A 83 -0.01 -28.25 -3.10
N ILE A 84 -0.55 -27.04 -2.98
CA ILE A 84 -1.76 -26.62 -3.70
C ILE A 84 -1.48 -26.37 -5.19
N SER A 85 -0.28 -25.88 -5.53
CA SER A 85 0.15 -25.82 -6.94
C SER A 85 0.22 -27.20 -7.61
N SER A 86 0.29 -28.26 -6.81
CA SER A 86 0.34 -29.66 -7.26
C SER A 86 -1.02 -30.37 -7.28
N GLY A 87 -2.12 -29.68 -6.93
CA GLY A 87 -3.49 -30.13 -7.18
C GLY A 87 -4.06 -31.20 -6.23
N THR A 88 -3.44 -31.47 -5.08
CA THR A 88 -3.81 -32.59 -4.19
C THR A 88 -4.42 -32.18 -2.83
N SER A 89 -4.90 -30.94 -2.66
CA SER A 89 -5.37 -30.41 -1.37
C SER A 89 -6.90 -30.29 -1.26
N ASP A 90 -7.42 -30.50 -0.05
CA ASP A 90 -8.83 -30.28 0.31
C ASP A 90 -9.27 -28.82 0.06
N LYS A 91 -10.51 -28.64 -0.41
CA LYS A 91 -11.09 -27.31 -0.70
C LYS A 91 -11.11 -26.37 0.52
N GLU A 92 -11.27 -26.90 1.71
CA GLU A 92 -11.25 -26.11 2.96
C GLU A 92 -9.83 -25.64 3.32
N GLN A 93 -8.81 -26.46 3.07
CA GLN A 93 -7.42 -26.07 3.30
C GLN A 93 -6.96 -25.02 2.30
N THR A 94 -7.37 -25.14 1.04
CA THR A 94 -7.05 -24.16 0.00
C THR A 94 -7.70 -22.80 0.27
N THR A 95 -8.95 -22.78 0.74
CA THR A 95 -9.64 -21.53 1.10
C THR A 95 -8.99 -20.85 2.31
N HIS A 96 -8.69 -21.60 3.37
CA HIS A 96 -8.00 -21.08 4.55
C HIS A 96 -6.63 -20.47 4.19
N LEU A 97 -5.81 -21.18 3.40
CA LEU A 97 -4.52 -20.64 2.98
C LEU A 97 -4.66 -19.35 2.15
N LEU A 98 -5.63 -19.28 1.25
CA LEU A 98 -5.85 -18.07 0.46
C LEU A 98 -6.22 -16.88 1.35
N GLU A 99 -6.97 -17.09 2.43
CA GLU A 99 -7.27 -16.04 3.41
C GLU A 99 -6.01 -15.61 4.18
N GLU A 100 -5.16 -16.54 4.59
CA GLU A 100 -3.88 -16.24 5.23
C GLU A 100 -2.97 -15.42 4.31
N ILE A 101 -2.87 -15.82 3.04
CA ILE A 101 -2.08 -15.12 2.03
C ILE A 101 -2.63 -13.70 1.81
N ARG A 102 -3.95 -13.54 1.68
CA ARG A 102 -4.57 -12.21 1.52
C ARG A 102 -4.28 -11.30 2.71
N ALA A 103 -4.41 -11.83 3.94
CA ALA A 103 -4.09 -11.09 5.15
C ALA A 103 -2.60 -10.68 5.19
N LEU A 104 -1.70 -11.59 4.80
CA LEU A 104 -0.27 -11.31 4.72
C LEU A 104 0.07 -10.25 3.65
N LEU A 105 -0.56 -10.29 2.48
CA LEU A 105 -0.40 -9.27 1.44
C LEU A 105 -0.93 -7.90 1.89
N GLY A 106 -2.04 -7.88 2.63
CA GLY A 106 -2.56 -6.65 3.26
C GLY A 106 -1.58 -6.08 4.29
N LEU A 107 -1.03 -6.94 5.15
CA LEU A 107 -0.01 -6.57 6.13
C LEU A 107 1.27 -6.06 5.45
N TYR A 108 1.71 -6.72 4.37
CA TYR A 108 2.83 -6.26 3.55
C TYR A 108 2.59 -4.83 3.05
N CYS A 109 1.41 -4.53 2.49
CA CYS A 109 1.09 -3.20 2.00
C CYS A 109 1.17 -2.13 3.10
N VAL A 110 0.59 -2.41 4.27
CA VAL A 110 0.65 -1.52 5.44
C VAL A 110 2.10 -1.27 5.87
N LEU A 111 2.90 -2.33 6.01
CA LEU A 111 4.28 -2.23 6.44
C LEU A 111 5.16 -1.53 5.40
N SER A 112 4.90 -1.71 4.10
CA SER A 112 5.60 -1.00 3.03
C SER A 112 5.39 0.50 3.12
N ILE A 113 4.15 0.93 3.33
CA ILE A 113 3.78 2.35 3.48
C ILE A 113 4.45 2.95 4.72
N ILE A 114 4.42 2.24 5.86
CA ILE A 114 5.08 2.70 7.09
C ILE A 114 6.60 2.74 6.93
N SER A 115 7.19 1.71 6.32
CA SER A 115 8.64 1.61 6.13
C SER A 115 9.14 2.69 5.19
N THR A 116 8.41 2.95 4.11
CA THR A 116 8.62 4.09 3.19
C THR A 116 8.67 5.39 3.98
N ARG A 117 7.65 5.71 4.78
CA ARG A 117 7.63 6.95 5.59
C ARG A 117 8.79 7.09 6.60
N GLN A 118 9.33 5.97 7.05
CA GLN A 118 10.43 5.95 8.03
C GLN A 118 11.81 5.78 7.39
N SER A 119 11.93 5.80 6.07
CA SER A 119 13.17 5.47 5.34
C SER A 119 13.75 4.10 5.72
N ARG A 120 12.90 3.13 6.06
CA ARG A 120 13.28 1.79 6.49
C ARG A 120 12.92 0.76 5.44
N ARG A 121 13.54 -0.42 5.56
CA ARG A 121 13.16 -1.59 4.76
C ARG A 121 11.93 -2.25 5.37
N ASN A 122 11.01 -2.68 4.52
CA ASN A 122 9.89 -3.51 4.95
C ASN A 122 10.40 -4.82 5.54
N PRO A 123 10.01 -5.17 6.78
CA PRO A 123 10.47 -6.38 7.46
C PRO A 123 10.02 -7.70 6.78
N LEU A 124 8.95 -7.70 5.98
CA LEU A 124 8.45 -8.92 5.33
C LEU A 124 9.21 -9.33 4.05
N GLY A 125 10.02 -8.42 3.49
CA GLY A 125 10.83 -8.71 2.29
C GLY A 125 10.02 -9.00 1.01
N ILE A 126 10.65 -8.84 -0.16
CA ILE A 126 9.98 -8.95 -1.47
C ILE A 126 9.87 -10.38 -2.04
N PRO A 127 10.91 -11.26 -1.94
CA PRO A 127 10.92 -12.50 -2.72
C PRO A 127 9.75 -13.47 -2.44
N LYS A 128 9.30 -13.55 -1.18
CA LYS A 128 8.18 -14.41 -0.80
C LYS A 128 6.84 -13.89 -1.30
N MET A 129 6.69 -12.55 -1.37
CA MET A 129 5.44 -11.89 -1.76
C MET A 129 5.07 -12.14 -3.21
N GLU A 130 6.06 -12.21 -4.13
CA GLU A 130 5.82 -12.54 -5.54
C GLU A 130 5.20 -13.93 -5.72
N THR A 131 5.64 -14.89 -4.92
CA THR A 131 5.08 -16.26 -4.93
C THR A 131 3.62 -16.23 -4.46
N TYR A 132 3.35 -15.53 -3.36
CA TYR A 132 2.00 -15.38 -2.81
C TYR A 132 1.05 -14.64 -3.75
N LEU A 133 1.53 -13.59 -4.41
CA LEU A 133 0.79 -12.86 -5.44
C LEU A 133 0.37 -13.78 -6.59
N LYS A 134 1.29 -14.64 -7.06
CA LYS A 134 1.00 -15.63 -8.12
C LYS A 134 -0.04 -16.65 -7.68
N ILE A 135 0.03 -17.14 -6.44
CA ILE A 135 -0.95 -18.10 -5.92
C ILE A 135 -2.35 -17.49 -5.92
N VAL A 136 -2.49 -16.27 -5.41
CA VAL A 136 -3.78 -15.56 -5.37
C VAL A 136 -4.30 -15.24 -6.77
N SER A 137 -3.43 -14.77 -7.67
CA SER A 137 -3.84 -14.41 -9.03
C SER A 137 -4.19 -15.62 -9.91
N GLN A 138 -3.63 -16.79 -9.61
CA GLN A 138 -4.00 -18.06 -10.26
C GLN A 138 -5.29 -18.65 -9.68
N ALA A 139 -5.51 -18.55 -8.37
CA ALA A 139 -6.70 -19.08 -7.73
C ALA A 139 -7.98 -18.36 -8.18
N GLN A 140 -7.93 -17.02 -8.32
CA GLN A 140 -9.07 -16.16 -8.68
C GLN A 140 -10.38 -16.53 -7.97
N ALA A 141 -10.28 -16.93 -6.70
CA ALA A 141 -11.42 -17.45 -5.94
C ALA A 141 -12.43 -16.33 -5.61
N THR A 142 -11.96 -15.08 -5.52
CA THR A 142 -12.81 -13.90 -5.30
C THR A 142 -12.50 -12.79 -6.32
N PRO A 143 -13.48 -11.93 -6.66
CA PRO A 143 -13.23 -10.79 -7.57
C PRO A 143 -12.23 -9.78 -6.98
N SER A 144 -12.10 -9.74 -5.65
CA SER A 144 -11.10 -8.93 -4.95
C SER A 144 -9.66 -9.41 -5.14
N ASP A 145 -9.43 -10.68 -5.52
CA ASP A 145 -8.09 -11.22 -5.70
C ASP A 145 -7.31 -10.49 -6.80
N ARG A 146 -8.00 -10.12 -7.88
CA ARG A 146 -7.43 -9.28 -8.93
C ARG A 146 -7.07 -7.89 -8.42
N SER A 147 -7.91 -7.31 -7.55
CA SER A 147 -7.67 -5.97 -7.02
C SER A 147 -6.45 -5.93 -6.09
N ILE A 148 -6.30 -6.95 -5.24
CA ILE A 148 -5.15 -7.09 -4.34
C ILE A 148 -3.85 -7.14 -5.13
N GLU A 149 -3.82 -7.84 -6.27
CA GLU A 149 -2.63 -7.90 -7.12
C GLU A 149 -2.14 -6.50 -7.51
N TYR A 150 -3.04 -5.65 -8.02
CA TYR A 150 -2.66 -4.30 -8.45
C TYR A 150 -2.25 -3.42 -7.27
N VAL A 151 -2.96 -3.48 -6.13
CA VAL A 151 -2.57 -2.72 -4.93
C VAL A 151 -1.14 -3.08 -4.52
N VAL A 152 -0.82 -4.37 -4.42
CA VAL A 152 0.52 -4.83 -4.03
C VAL A 152 1.57 -4.37 -5.04
N ARG A 153 1.29 -4.46 -6.35
CA ARG A 153 2.21 -4.00 -7.40
C ARG A 153 2.46 -2.48 -7.35
N PHE A 154 1.43 -1.68 -7.10
CA PHE A 154 1.61 -0.23 -6.90
C PHE A 154 2.45 0.08 -5.66
N VAL A 155 2.21 -0.62 -4.55
CA VAL A 155 3.00 -0.47 -3.32
C VAL A 155 4.47 -0.86 -3.54
N GLN A 156 4.73 -1.98 -4.22
CA GLN A 156 6.08 -2.41 -4.59
C GLN A 156 6.79 -1.37 -5.48
N MET A 157 6.05 -0.75 -6.41
CA MET A 157 6.58 0.33 -7.24
C MET A 157 6.95 1.54 -6.38
N GLY A 158 6.10 1.90 -5.42
CA GLY A 158 6.36 2.94 -4.43
C GLY A 158 7.63 2.67 -3.61
N GLU A 159 7.84 1.44 -3.15
CA GLU A 159 9.08 1.06 -2.45
C GLU A 159 10.31 1.15 -3.36
N ARG A 160 10.19 0.73 -4.63
CA ARG A 160 11.28 0.84 -5.61
C ARG A 160 11.67 2.29 -5.84
N LEU A 161 10.69 3.18 -6.01
CA LEU A 161 10.92 4.63 -6.14
C LEU A 161 11.64 5.19 -4.91
N SER A 162 11.16 4.87 -3.71
CA SER A 162 11.80 5.24 -2.44
C SER A 162 13.25 4.81 -2.34
N ARG A 163 13.56 3.56 -2.72
CA ARG A 163 14.94 3.05 -2.70
C ARG A 163 15.84 3.71 -3.74
N SER A 164 15.27 4.12 -4.89
CA SER A 164 16.03 4.75 -5.98
C SER A 164 16.29 6.23 -5.76
N PHE A 165 15.32 6.97 -5.22
CA PHE A 165 15.37 8.43 -5.11
C PHE A 165 15.49 8.95 -3.67
N GLY A 166 15.41 8.08 -2.66
CA GLY A 166 15.34 8.47 -1.25
C GLY A 166 13.97 9.05 -0.86
N GLU A 167 13.71 9.13 0.44
CA GLU A 167 12.46 9.70 0.97
C GLU A 167 12.47 11.23 0.88
N PRO A 168 11.31 11.87 0.63
CA PRO A 168 11.21 13.32 0.45
C PRO A 168 11.95 14.17 1.50
N HIS A 169 11.93 13.73 2.76
CA HIS A 169 12.53 14.41 3.90
C HIS A 169 14.04 14.20 4.05
N GLU A 170 14.60 13.16 3.42
CA GLU A 170 16.02 12.79 3.48
C GLU A 170 16.76 13.04 2.16
N ARG A 171 16.09 13.62 1.16
CA ARG A 171 16.70 13.96 -0.13
C ARG A 171 17.72 15.05 0.04
N THR A 172 18.95 14.64 0.37
CA THR A 172 20.13 15.48 0.26
C THR A 172 20.57 15.55 -1.20
N LEU A 173 21.03 16.71 -1.64
CA LEU A 173 21.53 17.00 -2.99
C LEU A 173 22.70 16.10 -3.45
N PHE A 174 23.21 15.22 -2.58
CA PHE A 174 24.41 14.39 -2.79
C PHE A 174 24.30 13.30 -3.87
N SER A 175 23.12 13.02 -4.44
CA SER A 175 23.01 12.13 -5.61
C SER A 175 22.71 12.97 -6.86
N PRO A 176 23.44 12.81 -7.99
CA PRO A 176 23.19 13.58 -9.21
C PRO A 176 21.79 13.25 -9.76
N TYR A 177 20.79 13.99 -9.29
CA TYR A 177 19.38 13.71 -9.48
C TYR A 177 18.99 13.72 -10.96
N ALA A 178 19.66 14.57 -11.75
CA ALA A 178 19.53 14.62 -13.21
C ALA A 178 19.88 13.28 -13.88
N VAL A 179 20.94 12.58 -13.43
CA VAL A 179 21.39 11.30 -13.99
C VAL A 179 20.42 10.17 -13.64
N LEU A 180 19.84 10.22 -12.44
CA LEU A 180 18.85 9.23 -12.00
C LEU A 180 17.51 9.42 -12.71
N LEU A 181 17.03 10.65 -12.88
CA LEU A 181 15.77 10.91 -13.57
C LEU A 181 15.79 10.48 -15.05
N GLU A 182 16.84 10.83 -15.79
CA GLU A 182 16.84 10.63 -17.25
C GLU A 182 16.78 9.14 -17.63
N GLY A 183 17.61 8.30 -16.99
CA GLY A 183 17.65 6.86 -17.26
C GLY A 183 16.63 6.05 -16.46
N THR A 184 16.59 6.25 -15.15
CA THR A 184 15.75 5.45 -14.24
C THR A 184 14.31 5.95 -14.23
N GLY A 185 14.08 7.25 -14.35
CA GLY A 185 12.74 7.84 -14.36
C GLY A 185 11.91 7.48 -15.60
N SER A 186 12.51 7.44 -16.78
CA SER A 186 11.83 7.00 -18.01
C SER A 186 11.40 5.52 -17.92
N ARG A 187 12.26 4.66 -17.37
CA ARG A 187 11.93 3.24 -17.12
C ARG A 187 10.79 3.09 -16.12
N PHE A 188 10.84 3.80 -14.99
CA PHE A 188 9.76 3.79 -14.00
C PHE A 188 8.43 4.27 -14.59
N ARG A 189 8.46 5.33 -15.38
CA ARG A 189 7.27 5.84 -16.07
C ARG A 189 6.66 4.78 -16.99
N ASN A 190 7.49 4.11 -17.79
CA ASN A 190 7.02 3.06 -18.69
C ASN A 190 6.48 1.84 -17.94
N ASP A 191 7.16 1.40 -16.87
CA ASP A 191 6.68 0.31 -16.01
C ASP A 191 5.33 0.67 -15.37
N LEU A 192 5.17 1.92 -14.91
CA LEU A 192 3.94 2.41 -14.30
C LEU A 192 2.79 2.51 -15.32
N SER A 193 3.06 3.00 -16.53
CA SER A 193 2.07 3.03 -17.63
C SER A 193 1.61 1.62 -17.99
N ARG A 194 2.54 0.66 -18.13
CA ARG A 194 2.21 -0.75 -18.39
C ARG A 194 1.36 -1.37 -17.29
N LEU A 195 1.68 -1.07 -16.03
CA LEU A 195 0.89 -1.54 -14.89
C LEU A 195 -0.53 -0.97 -14.95
N ALA A 196 -0.68 0.33 -15.25
CA ALA A 196 -1.98 0.98 -15.35
C ALA A 196 -2.82 0.44 -16.52
N GLU A 197 -2.21 0.23 -17.69
CA GLU A 197 -2.87 -0.37 -18.87
C GLU A 197 -3.31 -1.82 -18.61
N SER A 198 -2.61 -2.52 -17.72
CA SER A 198 -2.94 -3.90 -17.34
C SER A 198 -4.10 -4.02 -16.35
N VAL A 199 -4.57 -2.92 -15.77
CA VAL A 199 -5.70 -2.92 -14.84
C VAL A 199 -6.99 -3.28 -15.61
N PRO A 200 -7.78 -4.28 -15.18
CA PRO A 200 -8.95 -4.72 -15.90
C PRO A 200 -10.03 -3.65 -15.84
N ASN A 201 -10.64 -3.34 -16.98
CA ASN A 201 -11.78 -2.43 -17.11
C ASN A 201 -13.09 -2.99 -16.49
N GLY A 202 -13.02 -4.01 -15.63
CA GLY A 202 -14.17 -4.68 -15.02
C GLY A 202 -14.48 -4.10 -13.64
N ASN A 203 -15.74 -3.67 -13.44
CA ASN A 203 -16.24 -2.85 -12.32
C ASN A 203 -15.61 -1.43 -12.31
N VAL A 204 -15.99 -0.70 -13.35
CA VAL A 204 -15.38 0.51 -13.92
C VAL A 204 -15.25 1.69 -12.95
N GLU A 205 -16.12 1.83 -11.95
CA GLU A 205 -16.22 3.11 -11.23
C GLU A 205 -15.35 3.18 -9.96
N THR A 206 -15.41 2.19 -9.08
CA THR A 206 -14.79 2.33 -7.74
C THR A 206 -13.31 1.92 -7.70
N PHE A 207 -12.97 0.78 -8.29
CA PHE A 207 -11.60 0.25 -8.27
C PHE A 207 -10.72 0.92 -9.32
N GLY A 208 -11.25 1.18 -10.52
CA GLY A 208 -10.53 1.90 -11.59
C GLY A 208 -10.04 3.28 -11.13
N GLN A 209 -10.92 4.07 -10.52
CA GLN A 209 -10.53 5.37 -9.94
C GLN A 209 -9.49 5.25 -8.83
N THR A 210 -9.58 4.22 -8.00
CA THR A 210 -8.62 4.00 -6.90
C THR A 210 -7.22 3.68 -7.45
N PHE A 211 -7.13 2.82 -8.46
CA PHE A 211 -5.86 2.50 -9.13
C PHE A 211 -5.29 3.70 -9.88
N GLU A 212 -6.14 4.52 -10.47
CA GLU A 212 -5.73 5.74 -11.12
C GLU A 212 -5.16 6.76 -10.13
N LEU A 213 -5.77 6.91 -8.95
CA LEU A 213 -5.21 7.71 -7.87
C LEU A 213 -3.84 7.17 -7.41
N TYR A 214 -3.66 5.85 -7.28
CA TYR A 214 -2.34 5.26 -6.99
C TYR A 214 -1.32 5.57 -8.08
N ARG A 215 -1.72 5.47 -9.36
CA ARG A 215 -0.86 5.78 -10.51
C ARG A 215 -0.41 7.24 -10.48
N LEU A 216 -1.35 8.16 -10.34
CA LEU A 216 -1.08 9.60 -10.30
C LEU A 216 -0.22 9.96 -9.10
N TYR A 217 -0.50 9.39 -7.93
CA TYR A 217 0.34 9.56 -6.74
C TYR A 217 1.78 9.11 -6.97
N LEU A 218 2.02 7.96 -7.62
CA LEU A 218 3.37 7.51 -7.95
C LEU A 218 4.06 8.39 -9.00
N LEU A 219 3.32 8.96 -9.95
CA LEU A 219 3.86 9.95 -10.89
C LEU A 219 4.30 11.22 -10.17
N VAL A 220 3.50 11.71 -9.21
CA VAL A 220 3.89 12.83 -8.36
C VAL A 220 5.17 12.49 -7.63
N ARG A 221 5.26 11.35 -6.94
CA ARG A 221 6.51 10.94 -6.25
C ARG A 221 7.72 10.81 -7.17
N LEU A 222 7.52 10.38 -8.41
CA LEU A 222 8.59 10.22 -9.40
C LEU A 222 9.17 11.59 -9.81
N PHE A 223 8.30 12.60 -10.00
CA PHE A 223 8.70 13.91 -10.50
C PHE A 223 8.87 14.98 -9.42
N GLU A 224 8.28 14.80 -8.24
CA GLU A 224 8.38 15.67 -7.06
C GLU A 224 9.80 16.20 -6.84
N PRO A 225 10.88 15.39 -6.95
CA PRO A 225 12.17 15.91 -6.53
C PRO A 225 12.81 16.82 -7.60
N ALA A 226 12.21 16.93 -8.79
CA ALA A 226 12.50 18.02 -9.71
C ALA A 226 12.21 19.40 -9.07
N ILE A 227 11.24 19.50 -8.15
CA ILE A 227 10.95 20.72 -7.39
C ILE A 227 12.15 21.11 -6.52
N ILE A 228 12.75 20.13 -5.83
CA ILE A 228 13.91 20.35 -4.95
C ILE A 228 15.11 20.85 -5.76
N VAL A 229 15.36 20.25 -6.92
CA VAL A 229 16.43 20.64 -7.84
C VAL A 229 16.21 22.04 -8.41
N ALA A 230 14.98 22.38 -8.80
CA ALA A 230 14.65 23.71 -9.32
C ALA A 230 14.91 24.82 -8.29
N CYS A 231 14.76 24.53 -7.00
CA CYS A 231 15.05 25.47 -5.91
C CYS A 231 16.56 25.66 -5.63
N HIS A 232 17.44 24.81 -6.18
CA HIS A 232 18.89 24.83 -5.91
C HIS A 232 19.71 24.74 -7.22
N PRO A 233 19.65 25.77 -8.08
CA PRO A 233 20.23 25.73 -9.43
C PRO A 233 21.77 25.76 -9.48
N ASP A 234 22.45 26.14 -8.40
CA ASP A 234 23.90 26.40 -8.37
C ASP A 234 24.78 25.13 -8.38
N GLU A 235 24.19 23.94 -8.31
CA GLU A 235 24.91 22.65 -8.26
C GLU A 235 24.99 21.94 -9.64
N GLY A 236 25.20 22.70 -10.71
CA GLY A 236 25.65 22.14 -12.00
C GLY A 236 24.62 21.26 -12.73
N VAL A 237 23.33 21.57 -12.64
CA VAL A 237 22.24 20.82 -13.29
C VAL A 237 22.25 21.03 -14.82
N PRO A 238 22.49 20.00 -15.66
CA PRO A 238 22.30 20.11 -17.10
C PRO A 238 20.83 19.86 -17.49
N GLN A 239 20.40 20.52 -18.57
CA GLN A 239 19.11 20.44 -19.28
C GLN A 239 17.87 21.01 -18.54
N PHE A 240 17.80 22.34 -18.52
CA PHE A 240 16.60 23.14 -18.20
C PHE A 240 15.29 22.59 -18.82
N VAL A 241 15.34 22.08 -20.05
CA VAL A 241 14.17 21.53 -20.77
C VAL A 241 13.63 20.25 -20.13
N TYR A 242 14.52 19.35 -19.71
CA TYR A 242 14.11 18.10 -19.08
C TYR A 242 13.53 18.36 -17.68
N LEU A 243 14.16 19.26 -16.92
CA LEU A 243 13.63 19.73 -15.63
C LEU A 243 12.22 20.32 -15.77
N LEU A 244 12.01 21.20 -16.75
CA LEU A 244 10.70 21.78 -17.04
C LEU A 244 9.65 20.71 -17.39
N THR A 245 10.07 19.68 -18.13
CA THR A 245 9.21 18.54 -18.48
C THR A 245 8.81 17.75 -17.23
N CYS A 246 9.75 17.49 -16.31
CA CYS A 246 9.44 16.85 -15.03
C CYS A 246 8.48 17.68 -14.18
N LEU A 247 8.70 19.00 -14.09
CA LEU A 247 7.82 19.90 -13.34
C LEU A 247 6.40 19.94 -13.93
N SER A 248 6.29 20.03 -15.27
CA SER A 248 4.99 19.96 -15.96
C SER A 248 4.28 18.65 -15.66
N ASN A 249 4.97 17.50 -15.83
CA ASN A 249 4.39 16.20 -15.55
C ASN A 249 3.97 16.04 -14.07
N CYS A 250 4.72 16.62 -13.13
CA CYS A 250 4.36 16.62 -11.72
C CYS A 250 3.06 17.42 -11.51
N LEU A 251 2.98 18.61 -12.08
CA LEU A 251 1.81 19.48 -11.96
C LEU A 251 0.57 18.83 -12.60
N ASP A 252 0.70 18.28 -13.80
CA ASP A 252 -0.39 17.60 -14.52
C ASP A 252 -0.90 16.39 -13.73
N ALA A 253 0.01 15.62 -13.12
CA ALA A 253 -0.34 14.48 -12.28
C ALA A 253 -1.05 14.91 -10.99
N MET A 254 -0.58 15.98 -10.33
CA MET A 254 -1.23 16.54 -9.14
C MET A 254 -2.62 17.07 -9.45
N GLN A 255 -2.77 17.84 -10.53
CA GLN A 255 -4.08 18.36 -10.98
C GLN A 255 -5.05 17.21 -11.25
N SER A 256 -4.64 16.25 -12.08
CA SER A 256 -5.47 15.07 -12.38
C SER A 256 -5.84 14.27 -11.13
N PHE A 257 -4.92 14.17 -10.16
CA PHE A 257 -5.18 13.47 -8.90
C PHE A 257 -6.29 14.17 -8.11
N PHE A 258 -6.17 15.49 -7.92
CA PHE A 258 -7.18 16.26 -7.21
C PHE A 258 -8.50 16.34 -7.98
N ASP A 259 -8.48 16.40 -9.30
CA ASP A 259 -9.69 16.39 -10.12
C ASP A 259 -10.48 15.09 -9.92
N ILE A 260 -9.82 13.93 -9.97
CA ILE A 260 -10.46 12.62 -9.73
C ILE A 260 -10.93 12.50 -8.27
N LEU A 261 -10.10 12.96 -7.32
CA LEU A 261 -10.43 12.89 -5.90
C LEU A 261 -11.65 13.76 -5.57
N LEU A 262 -11.70 14.99 -6.07
CA LEU A 262 -12.75 15.96 -5.77
C LEU A 262 -14.02 15.73 -6.60
N ALA A 263 -13.92 15.14 -7.79
CA ALA A 263 -15.09 14.72 -8.58
C ALA A 263 -15.78 13.46 -8.02
N SER A 264 -15.11 12.70 -7.15
CA SER A 264 -15.69 11.51 -6.52
C SER A 264 -16.80 11.92 -5.52
N PRO A 265 -17.95 11.21 -5.49
CA PRO A 265 -18.97 11.45 -4.48
C PRO A 265 -18.39 11.33 -3.08
N VAL A 266 -18.81 12.20 -2.16
CA VAL A 266 -18.33 12.19 -0.77
C VAL A 266 -18.49 10.80 -0.16
N ASP A 267 -19.62 10.14 -0.36
CA ASP A 267 -19.86 8.77 0.13
C ASP A 267 -18.85 7.73 -0.37
N LEU A 268 -18.33 7.91 -1.58
CA LEU A 268 -17.34 7.02 -2.18
C LEU A 268 -15.95 7.26 -1.56
N LEU A 269 -15.56 8.52 -1.39
CA LEU A 269 -14.33 8.91 -0.68
C LEU A 269 -14.34 8.40 0.75
N LEU A 270 -15.48 8.54 1.41
CA LEU A 270 -15.76 8.11 2.76
C LEU A 270 -15.67 6.59 2.95
N ARG A 271 -15.83 5.79 1.89
CA ARG A 271 -15.71 4.33 1.89
C ARG A 271 -14.32 3.83 1.48
N ARG A 272 -13.46 4.69 0.94
CA ARG A 272 -12.08 4.33 0.58
C ARG A 272 -11.22 4.17 1.83
N SER A 273 -10.56 3.03 1.96
CA SER A 273 -9.43 2.91 2.88
C SER A 273 -8.27 3.72 2.30
N ILE A 274 -7.97 4.86 2.90
CA ILE A 274 -6.83 5.67 2.47
C ILE A 274 -5.57 5.03 3.06
N LEU A 275 -4.94 4.18 2.26
CA LEU A 275 -3.56 3.77 2.41
C LEU A 275 -2.73 4.61 1.43
N THR A 276 -2.71 5.92 1.61
CA THR A 276 -1.79 6.82 0.91
C THR A 276 -0.80 7.37 1.92
N ASN A 277 0.44 7.65 1.49
CA ASN A 277 1.33 8.43 2.35
C ASN A 277 0.79 9.86 2.33
N ASP A 278 0.44 10.36 3.51
CA ASP A 278 0.47 11.79 3.76
C ASP A 278 1.93 12.25 3.82
#